data_AF-A0A1I5A3R6-F1
#
_entry.id   AF-A0A1I5A3R6-F1
#
_cell.length_a   1.000
_cell.length_b   1.000
_cell.length_c   1.000
_cell.angle_alpha   90.00
_cell.angle_beta   90.00
_cell.angle_gamma   90.00
#
_symmetry.space_group_name_H-M   'P 1'
#
loop_
_entity.id
_entity.type
_entity.pdbx_description
1 polymer ?
#
loop_
_entity_poly.entity_id
_entity_poly.type
_entity_poly.pdbx_seq_one_letter_code
_entity_poly.pdbx_strand_id
1 'polypeptide(L)' 'MAKKVTGKAAASAASKVLRDGRTSAASKTAAASALSQREKGGKRK' A
#
# COMPACT_ATOMS: atom_id res chain seq x y z
N MET A 1 -4.36 -9.32 -14.90
CA MET A 1 -4.25 -7.97 -14.30
C MET A 1 -4.49 -8.10 -12.81
N ALA A 2 -3.61 -7.59 -11.96
CA ALA A 2 -3.84 -7.61 -10.52
C ALA A 2 -5.09 -6.78 -10.19
N LYS A 3 -6.13 -7.40 -9.61
CA LYS A 3 -7.30 -6.76 -9.00
C LYS A 3 -6.83 -5.88 -7.85
N LYS A 4 -7.25 -4.62 -7.89
CA LYS A 4 -6.91 -3.64 -6.87
C LYS A 4 -7.48 -4.08 -5.52
N VAL A 5 -6.61 -4.38 -4.56
CA VAL A 5 -6.97 -4.64 -3.17
C VAL A 5 -7.02 -3.33 -2.39
N THR A 6 -6.03 -2.47 -2.62
CA THR A 6 -5.96 -1.15 -2.02
C THR A 6 -6.82 -0.14 -2.79
N GLY A 7 -7.74 0.51 -2.09
CA GLY A 7 -8.54 1.58 -2.66
C GLY A 7 -7.70 2.76 -3.16
N LYS A 8 -8.20 3.48 -4.17
CA LYS A 8 -7.50 4.61 -4.82
C LYS A 8 -7.07 5.68 -3.82
N ALA A 9 -7.96 6.02 -2.88
CA ALA A 9 -7.70 7.00 -1.82
C ALA A 9 -6.58 6.54 -0.85
N ALA A 10 -6.63 5.28 -0.41
CA ALA A 10 -5.61 4.72 0.48
C ALA A 10 -4.23 4.67 -0.19
N ALA A 11 -4.17 4.30 -1.47
CA ALA A 11 -2.93 4.33 -2.24
C ALA A 11 -2.36 5.76 -2.36
N SER A 12 -3.21 6.76 -2.68
CA SER A 12 -2.79 8.16 -2.76
C SER A 12 -2.26 8.69 -1.42
N ALA A 13 -2.93 8.37 -0.32
CA ALA A 13 -2.49 8.75 1.02
C ALA A 13 -1.15 8.08 1.39
N ALA A 14 -1.01 6.78 1.14
CA ALA A 14 0.22 6.05 1.38
C ALA A 14 1.41 6.60 0.57
N SER A 15 1.20 6.92 -0.71
CA SER A 15 2.23 7.58 -1.53
C SER A 15 2.59 8.97 -1.01
N LYS A 16 1.65 9.69 -0.40
CA LYS A 16 1.95 10.99 0.22
C LYS A 16 2.80 10.80 1.49
N VAL A 17 2.47 9.82 2.33
CA VAL A 17 3.24 9.48 3.53
C VAL A 17 4.68 9.10 3.18
N LEU A 18 4.89 8.26 2.17
CA LEU A 18 6.25 7.87 1.75
C LEU A 18 7.10 9.05 1.24
N ARG A 19 6.46 10.03 0.60
CA ARG A 19 7.12 11.22 0.06
C ARG A 19 7.28 12.34 1.08
N ASP A 20 6.51 12.33 2.16
CA ASP A 20 6.59 13.33 3.22
C ASP A 20 7.77 13.00 4.15
N GLY A 21 8.77 13.89 4.15
CA GLY A 21 9.96 13.79 4.98
C GLY A 21 9.69 13.91 6.49
N ARG A 22 8.51 14.39 6.89
CA ARG A 22 8.11 14.56 8.29
C ARG A 22 7.51 13.30 8.92
N THR A 23 7.29 12.24 8.14
CA THR A 23 6.67 11.00 8.63
C THR A 23 7.72 10.03 9.18
N SER A 24 7.39 9.39 10.30
CA SER A 24 8.26 8.43 10.98
C SER A 24 8.41 7.12 10.20
N ALA A 25 9.50 6.39 10.46
CA ALA A 25 9.77 5.10 9.81
C ALA A 25 8.61 4.10 9.93
N ALA A 26 7.95 4.04 11.09
CA ALA A 26 6.78 3.19 11.30
C ALA A 26 5.61 3.53 10.36
N SER A 27 5.33 4.83 10.16
CA SER A 27 4.29 5.29 9.25
C SER A 27 4.62 4.95 7.79
N LYS A 28 5.89 5.07 7.41
CA LYS A 28 6.37 4.69 6.07
C LYS A 28 6.26 3.19 5.83
N THR A 29 6.60 2.36 6.81
CA THR A 29 6.41 0.90 6.74
C THR A 29 4.94 0.55 6.52
N ALA A 30 4.02 1.12 7.29
CA ALA A 30 2.58 0.86 7.13
C ALA A 30 2.06 1.30 5.74
N ALA A 31 2.49 2.47 5.27
CA ALA A 31 2.15 2.97 3.93
C ALA A 31 2.71 2.06 2.81
N ALA A 32 3.95 1.61 2.94
CA ALA A 32 4.56 0.67 2.01
C ALA A 32 3.82 -0.68 2.01
N SER A 33 3.43 -1.20 3.19
CA SER A 33 2.61 -2.41 3.29
C SER A 33 1.29 -2.26 2.53
N ALA A 34 0.62 -1.12 2.62
CA ALA A 34 -0.63 -0.86 1.90
C ALA A 34 -0.44 -0.82 0.37
N LEU A 35 0.67 -0.28 -0.13
CA LEU A 35 0.97 -0.25 -1.58
C LEU A 35 1.45 -1.60 -2.12
N SER A 36 2.11 -2.39 -1.28
CA SER A 36 2.57 -3.74 -1.65
C SER A 36 1.47 -4.80 -1.55
N GLN A 37 0.30 -4.47 -0.99
CA GLN A 37 -0.85 -5.37 -0.94
C GLN A 37 -1.32 -5.70 -2.36
N ARG A 38 -0.96 -6.90 -2.80
CA ARG A 38 -1.51 -7.56 -3.97
C ARG A 38 -2.58 -8.55 -3.50
N GLU A 39 -3.58 -8.80 -4.34
CA GLU A 39 -4.52 -9.88 -4.07
C GLU A 39 -3.76 -11.19 -3.84
N LYS A 40 -4.26 -12.03 -2.93
CA LYS A 40 -3.74 -13.39 -2.83
C LYS A 40 -3.98 -14.02 -4.19
N GLY A 41 -2.91 -14.17 -4.98
CA GLY A 41 -2.96 -14.86 -6.26
C GLY A 41 -3.61 -16.19 -5.99
N GLY A 42 -4.78 -16.43 -6.58
CA GLY A 42 -5.62 -17.56 -6.24
C GLY A 42 -4.78 -18.82 -6.25
N LYS A 43 -4.49 -19.38 -5.08
CA LYS A 43 -4.14 -20.78 -4.99
C LYS A 43 -5.40 -21.50 -5.45
N ARG A 44 -5.45 -21.84 -6.74
CA ARG A 44 -6.28 -22.97 -7.17
C ARG A 44 -5.79 -24.13 -6.31
N LYS A 45 -6.74 -24.67 -5.58
CA LYS A 45 -6.63 -25.74 -4.59
C LYS A 45 -5.62 -26.81 -4.99
#